data_AF-A0A7K1BFI7-F1
#
_entry.id   AF-A0A7K1BFI7-F1
#
_cell.length_a   1.000
_cell.length_b   1.000
_cell.length_c   1.000
_cell.angle_alpha   90.00
_cell.angle_beta   90.00
_cell.angle_gamma   90.00
#
_symmetry.space_group_name_H-M   'P 1'
#
loop_
_entity.id
_entity.type
_entity.pdbx_description
1 polymer ?
#
loop_
_entity_poly.entity_id
_entity_poly.type
_entity_poly.pdbx_seq_one_letter_code
_entity_poly.pdbx_strand_id
1 'polypeptide(L)'
;MSEDRSPLVPAVARAVAIMDLVAISGHIGTNEIARQLNFPKSSTANICLELEESGLLVRRESGYALGRKLLELGGHYLQSVDALREYYDLCASLPILSRESSRIAILDGTDVLYLGKYEGRQQIRLTANIGDRFPAACTATGKALLAQLPPAEVKERYKGKPEAFVPLTPKSIKNVTELLSDLEAVRTRGYSIDDEEATEGVTCFGYAVQGFRGDSTAVAVSSTVITGRLTPEFRQALLKDLNLLAKGLSHPLIYAK
;
A
#
# COMPACT_ATOMS: atom_id res chain seq x y z
N MET A 1 19.10 20.09 -4.56
CA MET A 1 19.47 19.89 -5.96
C MET A 1 19.27 18.43 -6.28
N SER A 2 18.07 18.06 -6.74
CA SER A 2 17.80 16.74 -7.30
C SER A 2 18.54 16.66 -8.64
N GLU A 3 19.43 15.68 -8.80
CA GLU A 3 20.01 15.38 -10.10
C GLU A 3 18.86 15.02 -11.05
N ASP A 4 18.64 15.85 -12.06
CA ASP A 4 17.77 15.58 -13.20
C ASP A 4 18.40 14.45 -14.03
N ARG A 5 18.23 13.21 -13.55
CA ARG A 5 18.65 12.02 -14.27
C ARG A 5 17.68 11.85 -15.44
N SER A 6 18.10 12.35 -16.61
CA SER A 6 17.43 12.02 -17.87
C SER A 6 17.25 10.49 -17.95
N PRO A 7 16.03 10.00 -18.23
CA PRO A 7 15.76 8.57 -18.22
C PRO A 7 16.62 7.87 -19.26
N LEU A 8 17.26 6.76 -18.86
CA LEU A 8 18.13 5.96 -19.74
C LEU A 8 17.42 5.52 -21.02
N VAL A 9 16.11 5.26 -20.94
CA VAL A 9 15.25 4.93 -22.09
C VAL A 9 13.97 5.77 -22.02
N PRO A 10 13.92 6.95 -22.67
CA PRO A 10 12.79 7.88 -22.55
C PRO A 10 11.44 7.30 -22.96
N ALA A 11 11.40 6.41 -23.95
CA ALA A 11 10.16 5.79 -24.41
C ALA A 11 9.49 4.95 -23.31
N VAL A 12 10.27 4.17 -22.55
CA VAL A 12 9.78 3.34 -21.45
C VAL A 12 9.26 4.22 -20.31
N ALA A 13 10.02 5.25 -19.92
CA ALA A 13 9.59 6.18 -18.87
C ALA A 13 8.26 6.88 -19.23
N ARG A 14 8.09 7.28 -20.50
CA ARG A 14 6.84 7.88 -20.99
C ARG A 14 5.69 6.88 -21.00
N ALA A 15 5.94 5.63 -21.40
CA ALA A 15 4.92 4.58 -21.39
C ALA A 15 4.39 4.32 -19.97
N VAL A 16 5.28 4.27 -18.96
CA VAL A 16 4.91 4.16 -17.55
C VAL A 16 4.05 5.34 -17.11
N ALA A 17 4.50 6.58 -17.37
CA ALA A 17 3.75 7.78 -17.00
C ALA A 17 2.36 7.86 -17.66
N ILE A 18 2.24 7.38 -18.91
CA ILE A 18 0.94 7.27 -19.61
C ILE A 18 0.03 6.27 -18.89
N MET A 19 0.53 5.08 -18.54
CA MET A 19 -0.26 4.08 -17.81
C MET A 19 -0.70 4.59 -16.44
N ASP A 20 0.18 5.28 -15.70
CA ASP A 20 -0.16 5.88 -14.40
C ASP A 20 -1.29 6.90 -14.53
N LEU A 21 -1.22 7.79 -15.52
CA LEU A 21 -2.26 8.78 -15.76
C LEU A 21 -3.59 8.15 -16.17
N VAL A 22 -3.55 7.12 -17.03
CA VAL A 22 -4.75 6.36 -17.43
C VAL A 22 -5.38 5.67 -16.23
N ALA A 23 -4.58 5.09 -15.34
CA ALA A 23 -5.04 4.41 -14.13
C ALA A 23 -5.84 5.35 -13.22
N ILE A 24 -5.32 6.57 -13.00
CA ILE A 24 -5.97 7.59 -12.16
C ILE A 24 -7.24 8.14 -12.83
N SER A 25 -7.22 8.31 -14.16
CA SER A 25 -8.32 8.92 -14.90
C SER A 25 -9.46 7.94 -15.23
N GLY A 26 -9.23 6.63 -15.12
CA GLY A 26 -10.14 5.56 -15.55
C GLY A 26 -10.19 5.40 -17.08
N HIS A 27 -10.50 6.49 -17.81
CA HIS A 27 -10.33 6.58 -19.25
C HIS A 27 -9.89 7.99 -19.68
N ILE A 28 -9.00 8.11 -20.65
CA ILE A 28 -8.47 9.42 -21.07
C ILE A 28 -8.04 9.43 -22.55
N GLY A 29 -8.39 10.50 -23.27
CA GLY A 29 -8.06 10.64 -24.68
C GLY A 29 -6.59 11.01 -24.92
N THR A 30 -6.00 10.56 -26.03
CA THR A 30 -4.57 10.75 -26.35
C THR A 30 -4.09 12.21 -26.29
N ASN A 31 -4.92 13.15 -26.75
CA ASN A 31 -4.59 14.57 -26.71
C ASN A 31 -4.50 15.10 -25.27
N GLU A 32 -5.36 14.59 -24.39
CA GLU A 32 -5.38 14.96 -22.98
C GLU A 32 -4.18 14.36 -22.25
N ILE A 33 -3.82 13.11 -22.56
CA ILE A 33 -2.58 12.47 -22.08
C ILE A 33 -1.37 13.33 -22.45
N ALA A 34 -1.23 13.69 -23.73
CA ALA A 34 -0.10 14.48 -24.22
C ALA A 34 -0.01 15.84 -23.51
N ARG A 35 -1.17 16.47 -23.26
CA ARG A 35 -1.26 17.75 -22.56
C ARG A 35 -0.84 17.64 -21.10
N GLN A 36 -1.40 16.70 -20.35
CA GLN A 36 -1.15 16.58 -18.90
C GLN A 36 0.28 16.13 -18.59
N LEU A 37 0.85 15.26 -19.41
CA LEU A 37 2.24 14.79 -19.24
C LEU A 37 3.27 15.70 -19.92
N ASN A 38 2.83 16.76 -20.62
CA ASN A 38 3.68 17.64 -21.42
C ASN A 38 4.56 16.87 -22.43
N PHE A 39 3.98 15.88 -23.10
CA PHE A 39 4.65 15.05 -24.10
C PHE A 39 4.26 15.48 -25.53
N PRO A 40 5.15 15.32 -26.54
CA PRO A 40 4.79 15.55 -27.93
C PRO A 40 3.61 14.65 -28.36
N LYS A 41 2.63 15.23 -29.08
CA LYS A 41 1.41 14.52 -29.50
C LYS A 41 1.72 13.26 -30.33
N SER A 42 2.64 13.35 -31.28
CA SER A 42 3.04 12.21 -32.14
C SER A 42 3.66 11.07 -31.34
N SER A 43 4.61 11.39 -30.45
CA SER A 43 5.22 10.40 -29.57
C SER A 43 4.21 9.76 -28.62
N THR A 44 3.28 10.54 -28.08
CA THR A 44 2.23 10.04 -27.19
C THR A 44 1.30 9.08 -27.93
N ALA A 45 0.89 9.43 -29.15
CA ALA A 45 0.05 8.57 -29.98
C ALA A 45 0.73 7.24 -30.29
N ASN A 46 2.01 7.26 -30.70
CA ASN A 46 2.76 6.03 -31.00
C ASN A 46 2.91 5.13 -29.77
N ILE A 47 3.22 5.72 -28.59
CA ILE A 47 3.32 4.93 -27.35
C ILE A 47 1.96 4.34 -26.95
N CYS A 48 0.87 5.11 -27.07
CA CYS A 48 -0.47 4.58 -26.78
C CYS A 48 -0.86 3.44 -27.71
N LEU A 49 -0.51 3.52 -29.00
CA LEU A 49 -0.73 2.45 -29.97
C LEU A 49 0.09 1.19 -29.60
N GLU A 50 1.36 1.34 -29.27
CA GLU A 50 2.22 0.22 -28.86
C GLU A 50 1.71 -0.46 -27.57
N LEU A 51 1.26 0.35 -26.59
CA LEU A 51 0.65 -0.15 -25.36
C LEU A 51 -0.68 -0.88 -25.62
N GLU A 52 -1.46 -0.40 -26.60
CA GLU A 52 -2.70 -1.05 -27.06
C GLU A 52 -2.43 -2.37 -27.76
N GLU A 53 -1.49 -2.40 -28.72
CA GLU A 53 -1.06 -3.63 -29.41
C GLU A 53 -0.49 -4.65 -28.42
N SER A 54 0.24 -4.18 -27.41
CA SER A 54 0.75 -5.00 -26.32
C SER A 54 -0.34 -5.50 -25.37
N GLY A 55 -1.57 -4.97 -25.43
CA GLY A 55 -2.69 -5.30 -24.53
C GLY A 55 -2.63 -4.65 -23.13
N LEU A 56 -1.69 -3.73 -22.91
CA LEU A 56 -1.53 -2.96 -21.67
C LEU A 56 -2.51 -1.81 -21.56
N LEU A 57 -2.89 -1.22 -22.70
CA LEU A 57 -4.03 -0.31 -22.82
C LEU A 57 -5.11 -0.93 -23.70
N VAL A 58 -6.32 -0.40 -23.60
CA VAL A 58 -7.43 -0.71 -24.50
C VAL A 58 -8.14 0.56 -24.89
N ARG A 59 -8.50 0.70 -26.16
CA ARG A 59 -9.29 1.83 -26.63
C ARG A 59 -10.78 1.60 -26.32
N ARG A 60 -11.42 2.65 -25.80
CA ARG A 60 -12.86 2.81 -25.54
C ARG A 60 -13.36 4.03 -26.31
N GLU A 61 -14.67 4.22 -26.37
CA GLU A 61 -15.28 5.35 -27.08
C GLU A 61 -14.74 6.71 -26.62
N SER A 62 -14.43 6.85 -25.33
CA SER A 62 -13.97 8.08 -24.69
C SER A 62 -12.44 8.21 -24.53
N GLY A 63 -11.64 7.25 -25.01
CA GLY A 63 -10.18 7.27 -24.90
C GLY A 63 -9.55 5.94 -24.53
N TYR A 64 -8.36 5.97 -23.96
CA TYR A 64 -7.64 4.80 -23.48
C TYR A 64 -7.97 4.47 -22.03
N ALA A 65 -8.11 3.18 -21.74
CA ALA A 65 -8.24 2.62 -20.39
C ALA A 65 -7.20 1.50 -20.20
N LEU A 66 -6.98 1.06 -18.96
CA LEU A 66 -6.09 -0.07 -18.67
C LEU A 66 -6.58 -1.37 -19.32
N GLY A 67 -5.66 -2.10 -19.95
CA GLY A 67 -5.90 -3.36 -20.64
C GLY A 67 -5.80 -4.57 -19.72
N ARG A 68 -6.33 -5.72 -20.17
CA ARG A 68 -6.40 -6.96 -19.37
C ARG A 68 -5.03 -7.56 -19.06
N LYS A 69 -3.99 -7.28 -19.86
CA LYS A 69 -2.64 -7.80 -19.62
C LYS A 69 -2.06 -7.36 -18.27
N LEU A 70 -2.50 -6.20 -17.76
CA LEU A 70 -2.10 -5.75 -16.42
C LEU A 70 -2.65 -6.66 -15.32
N LEU A 71 -3.86 -7.21 -15.49
CA LEU A 71 -4.42 -8.22 -14.57
C LEU A 71 -3.62 -9.52 -14.64
N GLU A 72 -3.19 -9.95 -15.82
CA GLU A 72 -2.37 -11.15 -16.00
C GLU A 72 -1.00 -10.99 -15.31
N LEU A 73 -0.30 -9.88 -15.58
CA LEU A 73 1.00 -9.58 -14.98
C LEU A 73 0.90 -9.42 -13.45
N GLY A 74 -0.10 -8.68 -12.98
CA GLY A 74 -0.37 -8.52 -11.55
C GLY A 74 -0.73 -9.86 -10.88
N GLY A 75 -1.54 -10.69 -11.55
CA GLY A 75 -1.89 -12.03 -11.08
C GLY A 75 -0.67 -12.93 -10.92
N HIS A 76 0.25 -12.94 -11.90
CA HIS A 76 1.51 -13.68 -11.79
C HIS A 76 2.40 -13.17 -10.66
N TYR A 77 2.49 -11.85 -10.47
CA TYR A 77 3.19 -11.27 -9.33
C TYR A 77 2.57 -11.74 -8.01
N LEU A 78 1.26 -11.61 -7.83
CA LEU A 78 0.58 -12.01 -6.59
C LEU A 78 0.62 -13.52 -6.34
N GLN A 79 0.60 -14.35 -7.39
CA GLN A 79 0.76 -15.82 -7.27
C GLN A 79 2.17 -16.22 -6.83
N SER A 80 3.19 -15.43 -7.20
CA SER A 80 4.55 -15.64 -6.68
C SER A 80 4.67 -15.35 -5.19
N VAL A 81 3.64 -14.72 -4.61
CA VAL A 81 3.54 -14.39 -3.19
C VAL A 81 2.61 -15.38 -2.50
N ASP A 82 3.09 -16.61 -2.25
CA ASP A 82 2.34 -17.71 -1.59
C ASP A 82 1.60 -17.25 -0.32
N ALA A 83 2.20 -16.31 0.41
CA ALA A 83 1.70 -15.85 1.69
C ALA A 83 0.48 -14.91 1.61
N LEU A 84 0.05 -14.47 0.42
CA LEU A 84 -1.24 -13.79 0.25
C LEU A 84 -2.42 -14.75 0.41
N ARG A 85 -2.33 -15.99 -0.09
CA ARG A 85 -3.39 -16.98 0.09
C ARG A 85 -3.57 -17.30 1.57
N GLU A 86 -2.46 -17.55 2.27
CA GLU A 86 -2.46 -17.80 3.71
C GLU A 86 -3.01 -16.60 4.50
N TYR A 87 -2.71 -15.38 4.07
CA TYR A 87 -3.29 -14.16 4.65
C TYR A 87 -4.83 -14.17 4.59
N TYR A 88 -5.42 -14.52 3.44
CA TYR A 88 -6.87 -14.59 3.30
C TYR A 88 -7.49 -15.69 4.17
N ASP A 89 -6.88 -16.88 4.18
CA ASP A 89 -7.37 -18.02 4.97
C ASP A 89 -7.33 -17.72 6.49
N LEU A 90 -6.23 -17.13 6.97
CA LEU A 90 -6.09 -16.72 8.37
C LEU A 90 -7.09 -15.64 8.74
N CYS A 91 -7.24 -14.59 7.92
CA CYS A 91 -8.25 -13.55 8.16
C CYS A 91 -9.66 -14.12 8.28
N ALA A 92 -10.03 -15.06 7.40
CA ALA A 92 -11.35 -15.70 7.42
C ALA A 92 -11.57 -16.60 8.65
N SER A 93 -10.51 -17.21 9.18
CA SER A 93 -10.58 -18.14 10.31
C SER A 93 -10.60 -17.45 11.69
N LEU A 94 -10.05 -16.23 11.80
CA LEU A 94 -9.88 -15.54 13.07
C LEU A 94 -11.18 -14.82 13.52
N PRO A 95 -11.66 -15.00 14.76
CA PRO A 95 -13.00 -14.56 15.19
C PRO A 95 -13.31 -13.08 14.98
N ILE A 96 -12.35 -12.19 15.28
CA ILE A 96 -12.49 -10.75 15.11
C ILE A 96 -12.20 -10.36 13.67
N LEU A 97 -11.08 -10.82 13.10
CA LEU A 97 -10.67 -10.42 11.74
C LEU A 97 -11.61 -10.92 10.65
N SER A 98 -12.31 -12.03 10.86
CA SER A 98 -13.34 -12.50 9.91
C SER A 98 -14.49 -11.50 9.72
N ARG A 99 -14.64 -10.55 10.64
CA ARG A 99 -15.69 -9.52 10.64
C ARG A 99 -15.16 -8.12 10.34
N GLU A 100 -13.88 -7.87 10.56
CA GLU A 100 -13.25 -6.55 10.37
C GLU A 100 -12.41 -6.49 9.10
N SER A 101 -12.10 -5.28 8.65
CA SER A 101 -11.23 -5.09 7.49
C SER A 101 -9.77 -5.25 7.89
N SER A 102 -9.04 -6.06 7.12
CA SER A 102 -7.59 -6.20 7.23
C SER A 102 -6.90 -5.83 5.92
N ARG A 103 -5.64 -5.42 6.02
CA ARG A 103 -4.78 -5.20 4.85
C ARG A 103 -3.41 -5.78 5.06
N ILE A 104 -2.73 -6.08 3.96
CA ILE A 104 -1.33 -6.49 3.92
C ILE A 104 -0.57 -5.60 2.93
N ALA A 105 0.60 -5.10 3.34
CA ALA A 105 1.38 -4.16 2.56
C ALA A 105 2.89 -4.38 2.70
N ILE A 106 3.64 -3.91 1.71
CA ILE A 106 5.10 -3.76 1.75
C ILE A 106 5.48 -2.29 1.89
N LEU A 107 6.71 -2.06 2.36
CA LEU A 107 7.29 -0.72 2.43
C LEU A 107 8.00 -0.43 1.10
N ASP A 108 7.66 0.67 0.45
CA ASP A 108 8.34 1.14 -0.76
C ASP A 108 8.59 2.64 -0.69
N GLY A 109 9.86 3.04 -0.68
CA GLY A 109 10.23 4.43 -0.45
C GLY A 109 9.66 4.95 0.87
N THR A 110 8.95 6.07 0.84
CA THR A 110 8.28 6.68 2.01
C THR A 110 6.82 6.23 2.19
N ASP A 111 6.37 5.29 1.36
CA ASP A 111 4.99 4.84 1.29
C ASP A 111 4.88 3.34 1.61
N VAL A 112 3.64 2.90 1.82
CA VAL A 112 3.28 1.49 1.75
C VAL A 112 2.54 1.20 0.46
N LEU A 113 2.79 0.03 -0.13
CA LEU A 113 2.03 -0.51 -1.26
C LEU A 113 1.16 -1.68 -0.76
N TYR A 114 -0.15 -1.56 -0.92
CA TYR A 114 -1.08 -2.61 -0.50
C TYR A 114 -1.10 -3.78 -1.48
N LEU A 115 -0.77 -4.97 -0.99
CA LEU A 115 -0.76 -6.21 -1.75
C LEU A 115 -2.08 -6.99 -1.66
N GLY A 116 -2.81 -6.81 -0.55
CA GLY A 116 -4.04 -7.53 -0.27
C GLY A 116 -4.96 -6.76 0.65
N LYS A 117 -6.26 -7.01 0.49
CA LYS A 117 -7.33 -6.40 1.27
C LYS A 117 -8.35 -7.49 1.61
N TYR A 118 -8.50 -7.80 2.90
CA TYR A 118 -9.59 -8.63 3.39
C TYR A 118 -10.72 -7.72 3.88
N GLU A 119 -11.91 -7.86 3.30
CA GLU A 119 -13.11 -7.17 3.76
C GLU A 119 -13.97 -8.15 4.55
N GLY A 120 -14.01 -7.97 5.86
CA GLY A 120 -14.90 -8.72 6.73
C GLY A 120 -16.37 -8.35 6.52
N ARG A 121 -17.25 -9.02 7.27
CA ARG A 121 -18.71 -8.81 7.19
C ARG A 121 -19.15 -7.37 7.50
N GLN A 122 -18.35 -6.60 8.22
CA GLN A 122 -18.60 -5.18 8.42
C GLN A 122 -17.90 -4.38 7.33
N GLN A 123 -18.65 -4.04 6.28
CA GLN A 123 -18.14 -3.24 5.16
C GLN A 123 -17.96 -1.78 5.58
N ILE A 124 -16.85 -1.46 6.24
CA ILE A 124 -16.36 -0.09 6.25
C ILE A 124 -15.78 0.15 4.85
N ARG A 125 -16.49 0.91 4.01
CA ARG A 125 -15.98 1.32 2.68
C ARG A 125 -14.85 2.31 2.85
N LEU A 126 -13.67 1.78 3.09
CA LEU A 126 -12.42 2.52 3.07
C LEU A 126 -11.78 2.37 1.68
N THR A 127 -11.29 3.48 1.16
CA THR A 127 -10.88 3.67 -0.23
C THR A 127 -9.60 2.93 -0.62
N ALA A 128 -8.77 2.51 0.34
CA ALA A 128 -7.51 1.82 0.03
C ALA A 128 -7.76 0.42 -0.59
N ASN A 129 -7.42 0.31 -1.87
CA ASN A 129 -7.48 -0.88 -2.71
C ASN A 129 -6.10 -1.54 -2.87
N ILE A 130 -6.10 -2.74 -3.44
CA ILE A 130 -4.86 -3.42 -3.84
C ILE A 130 -4.18 -2.57 -4.92
N GLY A 131 -2.87 -2.32 -4.76
CA GLY A 131 -2.08 -1.47 -5.63
C GLY A 131 -2.01 0.01 -5.21
N ASP A 132 -2.85 0.45 -4.28
CA ASP A 132 -2.81 1.83 -3.79
C ASP A 132 -1.58 2.07 -2.90
N ARG A 133 -1.09 3.32 -2.94
CA ARG A 133 -0.01 3.82 -2.10
C ARG A 133 -0.51 4.79 -1.04
N PHE A 134 0.04 4.67 0.17
CA PHE A 134 -0.25 5.59 1.27
C PHE A 134 1.03 5.97 2.01
N PRO A 135 1.12 7.20 2.57
CA PRO A 135 2.28 7.61 3.35
C PRO A 135 2.54 6.65 4.51
N ALA A 136 3.75 6.08 4.56
CA ALA A 136 4.10 5.11 5.59
C ALA A 136 4.10 5.74 7.00
N ALA A 137 4.36 7.05 7.09
CA ALA A 137 4.41 7.79 8.34
C ALA A 137 3.04 7.86 9.05
N CYS A 138 1.92 7.81 8.32
CA CYS A 138 0.58 7.99 8.87
C CYS A 138 -0.27 6.71 8.83
N THR A 139 0.31 5.56 8.46
CA THR A 139 -0.42 4.29 8.36
C THR A 139 0.10 3.28 9.38
N ALA A 140 -0.80 2.46 9.93
CA ALA A 140 -0.40 1.39 10.84
C ALA A 140 0.58 0.41 10.16
N THR A 141 0.33 -0.02 8.93
CA THR A 141 1.26 -0.89 8.19
C THR A 141 2.63 -0.23 7.99
N GLY A 142 2.65 1.04 7.59
CA GLY A 142 3.89 1.78 7.37
C GLY A 142 4.72 1.96 8.63
N LYS A 143 4.09 2.39 9.73
CA LYS A 143 4.76 2.48 11.03
C LYS A 143 5.26 1.14 11.54
N ALA A 144 4.50 0.06 11.34
CA ALA A 144 4.95 -1.28 11.72
C ALA A 144 6.23 -1.68 10.99
N LEU A 145 6.29 -1.45 9.68
CA LEU A 145 7.46 -1.74 8.85
C LEU A 145 8.65 -0.83 9.18
N LEU A 146 8.43 0.47 9.28
CA LEU A 146 9.47 1.45 9.61
C LEU A 146 10.07 1.22 11.00
N ALA A 147 9.28 0.72 11.96
CA ALA A 147 9.77 0.39 13.29
C ALA A 147 10.77 -0.78 13.30
N GLN A 148 10.77 -1.63 12.26
CA GLN A 148 11.77 -2.70 12.09
C GLN A 148 13.12 -2.16 11.61
N LEU A 149 13.16 -0.94 11.05
CA LEU A 149 14.38 -0.34 10.55
C LEU A 149 15.13 0.40 11.67
N PRO A 150 16.48 0.45 11.60
CA PRO A 150 17.27 1.34 12.43
C PRO A 150 16.83 2.81 12.24
N PRO A 151 16.81 3.64 13.31
CA PRO A 151 16.45 5.06 13.21
C PRO A 151 17.23 5.84 12.14
N ALA A 152 18.48 5.47 11.87
CA ALA A 152 19.30 6.10 10.83
C ALA A 152 18.77 5.84 9.41
N GLU A 153 18.31 4.62 9.12
CA GLU A 153 17.72 4.29 7.81
C GLU A 153 16.40 5.01 7.60
N VAL A 154 15.57 5.13 8.65
CA VAL A 154 14.34 5.94 8.59
C VAL A 154 14.69 7.40 8.28
N LYS A 155 15.68 7.99 8.96
CA LYS A 155 16.10 9.37 8.68
C LYS A 155 16.55 9.55 7.23
N GLU A 156 17.37 8.64 6.72
CA GLU A 156 17.87 8.75 5.34
C GLU A 156 16.72 8.59 4.32
N ARG A 157 15.78 7.68 4.56
CA ARG A 157 14.60 7.45 3.69
C ARG A 157 13.76 8.70 3.48
N TYR A 158 13.61 9.53 4.51
CA TYR A 158 12.83 10.79 4.51
C TYR A 158 13.66 12.06 4.26
N LYS A 159 14.99 11.94 4.14
CA LYS A 159 15.88 13.09 4.00
C LYS A 159 15.61 13.84 2.69
N GLY A 160 15.38 15.15 2.82
CA GLY A 160 15.11 16.02 1.69
C GLY A 160 13.73 15.81 1.03
N LYS A 161 12.81 15.09 1.69
CA LYS A 161 11.47 14.77 1.18
C LYS A 161 10.36 15.27 2.13
N PRO A 162 10.24 16.58 2.39
CA PRO A 162 9.18 17.11 3.25
C PRO A 162 7.77 16.76 2.73
N GLU A 163 7.60 16.58 1.42
CA GLU A 163 6.36 16.18 0.77
C GLU A 163 5.86 14.79 1.17
N ALA A 164 6.74 13.93 1.71
CA ALA A 164 6.37 12.62 2.22
C ALA A 164 5.53 12.67 3.51
N PHE A 165 5.49 13.83 4.18
CA PHE A 165 4.64 14.08 5.36
C PHE A 165 3.34 14.76 4.93
N VAL A 166 2.44 13.99 4.33
CA VAL A 166 1.15 14.50 3.84
C VAL A 166 0.19 14.72 5.04
N PRO A 167 -0.33 15.95 5.25
CA PRO A 167 -1.26 16.24 6.33
C PRO A 167 -2.68 15.81 5.94
N LEU A 168 -2.95 14.50 6.02
CA LEU A 168 -4.26 13.91 5.70
C LEU A 168 -5.33 14.30 6.73
N THR A 169 -4.92 14.46 7.99
CA THR A 169 -5.77 14.91 9.11
C THR A 169 -4.96 15.84 10.02
N PRO A 170 -5.61 16.55 10.97
CA PRO A 170 -4.90 17.35 11.97
C PRO A 170 -3.92 16.55 12.85
N LYS A 171 -4.11 15.22 12.94
CA LYS A 171 -3.29 14.30 13.74
C LYS A 171 -2.13 13.69 12.96
N SER A 172 -2.07 13.82 11.64
CA SER A 172 -1.00 13.25 10.82
C SER A 172 0.39 13.66 11.31
N ILE A 173 1.33 12.71 11.28
CA ILE A 173 2.75 12.95 11.58
C ILE A 173 3.33 13.96 10.59
N LYS A 174 3.99 15.00 11.12
CA LYS A 174 4.38 16.18 10.33
C LYS A 174 5.83 16.18 9.89
N ASN A 175 6.67 15.39 10.55
CA ASN A 175 8.11 15.38 10.31
C ASN A 175 8.77 14.10 10.83
N VAL A 176 10.03 13.91 10.44
CA VAL A 176 10.81 12.73 10.79
C VAL A 176 11.06 12.60 12.29
N THR A 177 11.11 13.71 13.04
CA THR A 177 11.32 13.67 14.49
C THR A 177 10.10 13.09 15.20
N GLU A 178 8.90 13.55 14.84
CA GLU A 178 7.64 12.98 15.32
C GLU A 178 7.51 11.51 14.92
N LEU A 179 7.84 11.17 13.68
CA LEU A 179 7.84 9.78 13.20
C LEU A 179 8.73 8.90 14.07
N LEU A 180 9.99 9.29 14.30
CA LEU A 180 10.92 8.49 15.10
C LEU A 180 10.42 8.28 16.54
N SER A 181 9.77 9.28 17.14
CA SER A 181 9.15 9.17 18.45
C SER A 181 8.03 8.13 18.47
N ASP A 182 7.13 8.16 17.47
CA ASP A 182 6.08 7.14 17.34
C ASP A 182 6.68 5.75 17.14
N LEU A 183 7.64 5.61 16.22
CA LEU A 183 8.29 4.32 15.95
C LEU A 183 8.96 3.73 17.20
N GLU A 184 9.46 4.56 18.11
CA GLU A 184 9.98 4.07 19.40
C GLU A 184 8.86 3.52 20.30
N ALA A 185 7.71 4.19 20.33
CA ALA A 185 6.53 3.68 21.00
C ALA A 185 6.02 2.38 20.36
N VAL A 186 6.09 2.24 19.02
CA VAL A 186 5.81 1.00 18.29
C VAL A 186 6.73 -0.12 18.76
N ARG A 187 8.05 0.11 18.80
CA ARG A 187 9.04 -0.88 19.26
C ARG A 187 8.79 -1.32 20.69
N THR A 188 8.44 -0.37 21.56
CA THR A 188 8.17 -0.64 22.97
C THR A 188 6.88 -1.45 23.17
N ARG A 189 5.79 -1.10 22.49
CA ARG A 189 4.47 -1.76 22.65
C ARG A 189 4.29 -3.02 21.80
N GLY A 190 5.10 -3.19 20.76
CA GLY A 190 5.10 -4.35 19.87
C GLY A 190 4.06 -4.32 18.74
N TYR A 191 3.34 -3.21 18.55
CA TYR A 191 2.37 -3.02 17.46
C TYR A 191 2.28 -1.54 17.08
N SER A 192 1.86 -1.23 15.86
CA SER A 192 1.66 0.13 15.40
C SER A 192 0.21 0.59 15.55
N ILE A 193 0.02 1.90 15.60
CA ILE A 193 -1.28 2.55 15.69
C ILE A 193 -1.25 3.72 14.69
N ASP A 194 -2.29 3.81 13.87
CA ASP A 194 -2.71 5.02 13.19
C ASP A 194 -4.00 5.46 13.89
N ASP A 195 -3.89 6.51 14.71
CA ASP A 195 -5.01 7.00 15.53
C ASP A 195 -5.66 8.23 14.88
N GLU A 196 -6.45 7.96 13.84
CA GLU A 196 -7.08 8.99 13.01
C GLU A 196 -6.08 9.90 12.27
N GLU A 197 -4.92 9.36 11.89
CA GLU A 197 -3.85 10.09 11.21
C GLU A 197 -3.98 10.06 9.71
N ALA A 198 -4.46 8.93 9.15
CA ALA A 198 -4.77 8.82 7.74
C ALA A 198 -6.22 9.24 7.41
N THR A 199 -7.15 9.03 8.34
CA THR A 199 -8.58 9.33 8.14
C THR A 199 -9.26 9.61 9.48
N GLU A 200 -9.98 10.72 9.60
CA GLU A 200 -10.74 11.05 10.81
C GLU A 200 -11.82 9.99 11.11
N GLY A 201 -12.01 9.67 12.39
CA GLY A 201 -12.94 8.64 12.86
C GLY A 201 -12.51 7.20 12.59
N VAL A 202 -11.28 6.98 12.11
CA VAL A 202 -10.73 5.66 11.79
C VAL A 202 -9.44 5.41 12.57
N THR A 203 -9.38 4.28 13.28
CA THR A 203 -8.16 3.82 13.96
C THR A 203 -7.70 2.51 13.31
N CYS A 204 -6.41 2.41 13.04
CA CYS A 204 -5.79 1.18 12.54
C CYS A 204 -4.75 0.66 13.52
N PHE A 205 -4.66 -0.67 13.63
CA PHE A 205 -3.60 -1.36 14.36
C PHE A 205 -2.79 -2.21 13.40
N GLY A 206 -1.47 -2.32 13.60
CA GLY A 206 -0.60 -3.04 12.67
C GLY A 206 0.52 -3.83 13.33
N TYR A 207 0.95 -4.89 12.64
CA TYR A 207 2.09 -5.72 13.00
C TYR A 207 2.98 -5.93 11.78
N ALA A 208 4.30 -5.89 12.00
CA ALA A 208 5.26 -6.32 11.00
C ALA A 208 5.32 -7.86 10.99
N VAL A 209 5.50 -8.42 9.80
CA VAL A 209 5.66 -9.84 9.55
C VAL A 209 7.02 -10.01 8.89
N GLN A 210 7.94 -10.62 9.62
CA GLN A 210 9.25 -11.00 9.12
C GLN A 210 9.20 -12.39 8.48
N GLY A 211 10.05 -12.64 7.48
CA GLY A 211 10.16 -13.97 6.86
C GLY A 211 8.97 -14.37 6.00
N PHE A 212 8.20 -13.39 5.50
CA PHE A 212 7.12 -13.61 4.54
C PHE A 212 7.69 -14.31 3.29
N ARG A 213 7.22 -15.52 2.99
CA ARG A 213 7.81 -16.39 1.95
C ARG A 213 7.73 -15.74 0.55
N GLY A 214 8.82 -15.84 -0.20
CA GLY A 214 8.88 -15.51 -1.64
C GLY A 214 9.80 -14.33 -1.97
N ASP A 215 10.01 -13.42 -1.02
CA ASP A 215 10.93 -12.29 -1.16
C ASP A 215 11.50 -11.93 0.22
N SER A 216 12.74 -11.46 0.28
CA SER A 216 13.39 -10.97 1.51
C SER A 216 12.71 -9.74 2.13
N THR A 217 11.68 -9.22 1.46
CA THR A 217 10.91 -8.03 1.81
C THR A 217 9.95 -8.31 2.97
N ALA A 218 10.14 -7.60 4.09
CA ALA A 218 9.18 -7.61 5.20
C ALA A 218 7.83 -7.04 4.75
N VAL A 219 6.74 -7.65 5.23
CA VAL A 219 5.37 -7.13 5.04
C VAL A 219 4.79 -6.67 6.38
N ALA A 220 3.72 -5.91 6.36
CA ALA A 220 2.92 -5.66 7.55
C ALA A 220 1.45 -5.94 7.27
N VAL A 221 0.78 -6.43 8.32
CA VAL A 221 -0.66 -6.58 8.35
C VAL A 221 -1.27 -5.53 9.26
N SER A 222 -2.45 -5.04 8.91
CA SER A 222 -3.24 -4.16 9.77
C SER A 222 -4.69 -4.59 9.84
N SER A 223 -5.38 -4.09 10.86
CA SER A 223 -6.84 -4.07 10.90
C SER A 223 -7.34 -2.65 11.08
N THR A 224 -8.43 -2.32 10.41
CA THR A 224 -9.05 -0.99 10.48
C THR A 224 -10.41 -1.04 11.15
N VAL A 225 -10.67 -0.10 12.04
CA VAL A 225 -11.92 0.00 12.80
C VAL A 225 -12.39 1.46 12.90
N ILE A 226 -13.69 1.67 13.03
CA ILE A 226 -14.25 2.99 13.33
C ILE A 226 -13.94 3.33 14.79
N THR A 227 -13.32 4.47 15.05
CA THR A 227 -12.86 4.88 16.38
C THR A 227 -13.98 4.86 17.42
N GLY A 228 -15.19 5.30 17.06
CA GLY A 228 -16.36 5.28 17.95
C GLY A 228 -16.83 3.89 18.39
N ARG A 229 -16.34 2.80 17.76
CA ARG A 229 -16.65 1.40 18.15
C ARG A 229 -15.56 0.77 19.02
N LEU A 230 -14.45 1.47 19.24
CA LEU A 230 -13.26 0.89 19.85
C LEU A 230 -13.35 0.88 21.40
N THR A 231 -13.94 -0.17 21.97
CA THR A 231 -13.86 -0.41 23.42
C THR A 231 -12.51 -1.04 23.80
N PRO A 232 -12.06 -0.95 25.06
CA PRO A 232 -10.84 -1.61 25.53
C PRO A 232 -10.83 -3.12 25.29
N GLU A 233 -11.96 -3.79 25.52
CA GLU A 233 -12.12 -5.24 25.34
C GLU A 233 -12.03 -5.61 23.85
N PHE A 234 -12.69 -4.83 22.99
CA PHE A 234 -12.64 -5.04 21.55
C PHE A 234 -11.23 -4.81 21.01
N ARG A 235 -10.54 -3.74 21.45
CA ARG A 235 -9.14 -3.48 21.11
C ARG A 235 -8.25 -4.66 21.49
N GLN A 236 -8.40 -5.19 22.69
CA GLN A 236 -7.58 -6.31 23.16
C GLN A 236 -7.82 -7.58 22.33
N ALA A 237 -9.08 -7.90 22.03
CA ALA A 237 -9.43 -9.04 21.19
C ALA A 237 -8.89 -8.87 19.76
N LEU A 238 -9.01 -7.67 19.19
CA LEU A 238 -8.50 -7.34 17.87
C LEU A 238 -6.97 -7.49 17.78
N LEU A 239 -6.24 -6.92 18.74
CA LEU A 239 -4.78 -7.02 18.78
C LEU A 239 -4.31 -8.47 18.93
N LYS A 240 -5.06 -9.31 19.67
CA LYS A 240 -4.78 -10.74 19.80
C LYS A 240 -4.89 -11.44 18.43
N ASP A 241 -6.00 -11.26 17.72
CA ASP A 241 -6.19 -11.88 16.40
C ASP A 241 -5.18 -11.35 15.38
N LEU A 242 -4.92 -10.05 15.36
CA LEU A 242 -3.95 -9.45 14.44
C LEU A 242 -2.51 -9.94 14.70
N ASN A 243 -2.13 -10.16 15.96
CA ASN A 243 -0.87 -10.79 16.31
C ASN A 243 -0.82 -12.28 15.89
N LEU A 244 -1.94 -13.02 16.02
CA LEU A 244 -2.03 -14.39 15.52
C LEU A 244 -1.88 -14.44 14.00
N LEU A 245 -2.50 -13.52 13.26
CA LEU A 245 -2.31 -13.37 11.82
C LEU A 245 -0.84 -13.13 11.48
N ALA A 246 -0.19 -12.15 12.13
CA ALA A 246 1.21 -11.84 11.88
C ALA A 246 2.14 -13.03 12.18
N LYS A 247 1.86 -13.79 13.25
CA LYS A 247 2.61 -15.00 13.59
C LYS A 247 2.37 -16.14 12.61
N GLY A 248 1.12 -16.36 12.18
CA GLY A 248 0.79 -17.37 11.18
C GLY A 248 1.56 -17.14 9.89
N LEU A 249 1.55 -15.92 9.39
CA LEU A 249 2.25 -15.53 8.16
C LEU A 249 3.78 -15.61 8.24
N SER A 250 4.37 -15.51 9.45
CA SER A 250 5.81 -15.70 9.64
C SER A 250 6.20 -17.17 9.81
N HIS A 251 5.29 -18.02 10.29
CA HIS A 251 5.55 -19.44 10.61
C HIS A 251 4.34 -20.34 10.24
N PRO A 252 4.19 -20.70 8.95
CA PRO A 252 3.01 -21.43 8.44
C PRO A 252 2.79 -22.81 9.08
N LEU A 253 3.85 -23.43 9.60
CA LEU A 253 3.81 -24.80 10.14
C LEU A 253 3.15 -24.90 11.54
N ILE A 254 2.78 -23.79 12.17
CA ILE A 254 2.20 -23.80 13.54
C ILE A 254 0.67 -23.87 13.54
N TYR A 255 0.00 -23.46 12.45
CA TYR A 255 -1.47 -23.35 12.40
C TYR A 255 -2.14 -24.28 11.38
N ALA A 256 -1.37 -25.14 10.69
CA ALA A 256 -1.90 -26.26 9.94
C ALA A 256 -2.27 -27.43 10.88
N LYS A 257 -3.36 -27.29 11.64
CA LYS A 257 -4.05 -28.41 12.30
C LYS A 257 -5.55 -28.21 12.30
#